data_AF-A0A5R8VNX7-F1
#
_entry.id   AF-A0A5R8VNX7-F1
#
_cell.length_a   1.000
_cell.length_b   1.000
_cell.length_c   1.000
_cell.angle_alpha   90.00
_cell.angle_beta   90.00
_cell.angle_gamma   90.00
#
_symmetry.space_group_name_H-M   'P 1'
#
loop_
_entity.id
_entity.type
_entity.pdbx_description
1 polymer ?
#
loop_
_entity_poly.entity_id
_entity_poly.type
_entity_poly.pdbx_seq_one_letter_code
_entity_poly.pdbx_strand_id
1 'polypeptide(L)'
;MGEVWIRTLGNGLVRADRVTEISSTRGSLHEDQGYSVKVIVGGKSHVLIDDAGLQGTLAERLEYARHVEDALLLAMDEARQSGVAVVISYEPERERWSAAPVTVLTGRLPEAVG
;
A
#
# COMPACT_ATOMS: atom_id res chain seq x y z
N MET A 1 -12.35 4.78 16.10
CA MET A 1 -11.78 4.68 14.74
C MET A 1 -11.49 3.21 14.46
N GLY A 2 -11.75 2.75 13.25
CA GLY A 2 -11.48 1.36 12.85
C GLY A 2 -9.97 1.10 12.64
N GLU A 3 -9.54 -0.15 12.76
CA GLU A 3 -8.14 -0.50 12.50
C GLU A 3 -7.83 -0.48 11.00
N VAL A 4 -6.82 0.29 10.59
CA VAL A 4 -6.38 0.35 9.20
C VAL A 4 -5.05 -0.38 9.05
N TRP A 5 -5.00 -1.29 8.09
CA TRP A 5 -3.83 -2.09 7.76
C TRP A 5 -3.44 -1.84 6.30
N ILE A 6 -2.15 -1.94 6.00
CA ILE A 6 -1.60 -1.80 4.65
C ILE A 6 -0.95 -3.13 4.26
N ARG A 7 -1.35 -3.67 3.12
CA ARG A 7 -0.76 -4.88 2.52
C ARG A 7 0.57 -4.52 1.87
N THR A 8 1.62 -5.20 2.29
CA THR A 8 2.96 -5.08 1.68
C THR A 8 3.07 -5.95 0.44
N LEU A 9 4.04 -5.66 -0.43
CA LEU A 9 4.36 -6.48 -1.60
C LEU A 9 4.67 -7.94 -1.24
N GLY A 10 5.30 -8.16 -0.07
CA GLY A 10 5.58 -9.50 0.48
C GLY A 10 4.39 -10.17 1.18
N ASN A 11 3.14 -9.73 0.92
CA ASN A 11 1.89 -10.21 1.53
C ASN A 11 1.73 -10.00 3.05
N GLY A 12 2.72 -9.39 3.71
CA GLY A 12 2.62 -8.94 5.10
C GLY A 12 1.60 -7.81 5.29
N LEU A 13 1.25 -7.56 6.55
CA LEU A 13 0.34 -6.49 6.96
C LEU A 13 1.04 -5.55 7.94
N VAL A 14 0.95 -4.26 7.66
CA VAL A 14 1.50 -3.18 8.50
C VAL A 14 0.34 -2.36 9.05
N ARG A 15 0.38 -2.00 10.33
CA ARG A 15 -0.63 -1.09 10.89
C ARG A 15 -0.37 0.34 10.42
N ALA A 16 -1.38 0.97 9.84
CA ALA A 16 -1.29 2.33 9.30
C ALA A 16 -1.03 3.38 10.39
N ASP A 17 -1.45 3.15 11.63
CA ASP A 17 -1.19 4.03 12.78
C ASP A 17 0.26 3.99 13.30
N ARG A 18 1.04 3.00 12.86
CA ARG A 18 2.47 2.87 13.17
C ARG A 18 3.39 3.35 12.06
N VAL A 19 2.83 3.75 10.91
CA VAL A 19 3.60 4.32 9.81
C VAL A 19 4.09 5.70 10.22
N THR A 20 5.41 5.89 10.17
CA THR A 20 6.04 7.17 10.48
C THR A 20 6.46 7.93 9.22
N GLU A 21 6.60 7.23 8.10
CA GLU A 21 7.03 7.81 6.81
C GLU A 21 6.52 6.96 5.65
N ILE A 22 6.12 7.63 4.56
CA ILE A 22 5.88 7.05 3.24
C ILE A 22 6.98 7.63 2.35
N SER A 23 7.65 6.78 1.56
CA SER A 23 8.76 7.23 0.72
C SER A 23 8.86 6.39 -0.55
N SER A 24 9.43 6.99 -1.58
CA SER A 24 9.77 6.34 -2.85
C SER A 24 11.26 6.41 -3.13
N THR A 25 11.71 5.49 -3.98
CA THR A 25 13.10 5.43 -4.46
C THR A 25 13.16 5.79 -5.95
N ARG A 26 14.35 6.23 -6.39
CA ARG A 26 14.62 6.64 -7.78
C ARG A 26 14.62 5.51 -8.81
N GLY A 27 14.54 4.28 -8.34
CA GLY A 27 14.48 3.06 -9.12
C GLY A 27 13.77 1.98 -8.31
N SER A 28 13.43 0.88 -8.98
CA SER A 28 12.99 -0.34 -8.31
C SER A 28 14.07 -0.88 -7.38
N LEU A 29 13.73 -1.89 -6.58
CA LEU A 29 14.68 -2.55 -5.69
C LEU A 29 15.66 -3.46 -6.44
N HIS A 30 15.34 -3.82 -7.69
CA HIS A 30 16.05 -4.83 -8.47
C HIS A 30 16.76 -4.24 -9.70
N GLU A 31 16.35 -3.07 -10.17
CA GLU A 31 16.86 -2.42 -11.36
C GLU A 31 17.06 -0.91 -11.14
N ASP A 32 18.03 -0.31 -11.84
CA ASP A 32 18.29 1.15 -11.84
C ASP A 32 17.22 1.98 -12.59
N GLN A 33 16.09 1.34 -12.94
CA GLN A 33 14.93 1.94 -13.60
C GLN A 33 13.64 1.72 -12.79
N GLY A 34 12.58 2.43 -13.18
CA GLY A 34 11.29 2.36 -12.50
C GLY A 34 11.23 3.16 -11.20
N TYR A 35 10.48 2.66 -10.21
CA TYR A 35 10.34 3.21 -8.87
C TYR A 35 9.93 2.13 -7.85
N SER A 36 10.14 2.40 -6.56
CA SER A 36 9.52 1.62 -5.48
C SER A 36 8.85 2.55 -4.49
N VAL A 37 7.78 2.10 -3.84
CA VAL A 37 7.10 2.80 -2.74
C VAL A 37 7.16 1.92 -1.50
N LYS A 38 7.52 2.53 -0.37
CA LYS A 38 7.65 1.85 0.92
C LYS A 38 7.09 2.69 2.06
N VAL A 39 6.73 2.03 3.13
CA VAL A 39 6.41 2.65 4.43
C VAL A 39 7.45 2.29 5.47
N ILE A 40 7.70 3.18 6.42
CA ILE A 40 8.60 2.94 7.54
C ILE A 40 7.79 2.75 8.82
N VAL A 41 8.07 1.65 9.52
CA VAL A 41 7.47 1.33 10.83
C VAL A 41 8.55 0.89 11.79
N GLY A 42 8.71 1.62 12.90
CA GLY A 42 9.72 1.30 13.92
C GLY A 42 11.14 1.23 13.34
N GLY A 43 11.46 2.10 12.37
CA GLY A 43 12.76 2.13 11.69
C GLY A 43 12.97 1.04 10.64
N LYS A 44 11.96 0.18 10.38
CA LYS A 44 12.03 -0.86 9.33
C LYS A 44 11.23 -0.43 8.11
N SER A 45 11.82 -0.57 6.93
CA SER A 45 11.14 -0.35 5.66
C SER A 45 10.31 -1.56 5.24
N HIS A 46 9.10 -1.31 4.77
CA HIS A 46 8.20 -2.29 4.20
C HIS A 46 7.77 -1.85 2.80
N VAL A 47 8.13 -2.64 1.80
CA VAL A 47 7.86 -2.34 0.39
C VAL A 47 6.40 -2.60 0.09
N LEU A 48 5.74 -1.64 -0.57
CA LEU A 48 4.35 -1.73 -0.99
C LEU A 48 4.25 -1.93 -2.50
N ILE A 49 5.10 -1.25 -3.26
CA ILE A 49 5.16 -1.30 -4.72
C ILE A 49 6.62 -1.41 -5.11
N ASP A 50 6.90 -2.26 -6.09
CA ASP A 50 8.17 -2.31 -6.80
C ASP A 50 7.85 -2.46 -8.29
N ASP A 51 8.06 -1.39 -9.05
CA ASP A 51 7.77 -1.36 -10.48
C ASP A 51 9.04 -0.95 -11.24
N ALA A 52 9.70 -1.95 -11.81
CA ALA A 52 10.87 -1.77 -12.68
C ALA A 52 10.48 -1.40 -14.12
N GLY A 53 9.23 -1.66 -14.52
CA GLY A 53 8.75 -1.52 -15.88
C GLY A 53 8.31 -0.11 -16.25
N LEU A 54 8.09 0.78 -15.27
CA LEU A 54 7.66 2.15 -15.53
C LEU A 54 8.66 2.89 -16.43
N GLN A 55 8.21 3.22 -17.64
CA GLN A 55 8.98 3.95 -18.64
C GLN A 55 8.90 5.47 -18.42
N GLY A 56 9.76 6.22 -19.13
CA GLY A 56 9.79 7.68 -19.09
C GLY A 56 11.09 8.25 -18.53
N THR A 57 11.14 9.57 -18.34
CA THR A 57 12.26 10.25 -17.70
C THR A 57 12.25 10.05 -16.19
N LEU A 58 13.39 10.28 -15.53
CA LEU A 58 13.47 10.20 -14.06
C LEU A 58 12.48 11.16 -13.38
N ALA A 59 12.29 12.36 -13.93
CA ALA A 59 11.39 13.35 -13.35
C ALA A 59 9.93 12.88 -13.39
N GLU A 60 9.47 12.35 -14.53
CA GLU A 60 8.12 11.82 -14.71
C GLU A 60 7.85 10.64 -13.77
N ARG A 61 8.82 9.72 -13.63
CA ARG A 61 8.68 8.58 -12.72
C ARG A 61 8.59 9.00 -11.26
N LEU A 62 9.39 9.98 -10.84
CA LEU A 62 9.35 10.50 -9.47
C LEU A 62 8.06 11.29 -9.19
N GLU A 63 7.55 12.02 -10.18
CA GLU A 63 6.25 12.69 -10.07
C GLU A 63 5.11 11.68 -9.95
N TYR A 64 5.14 10.62 -10.76
CA TYR A 64 4.19 9.52 -10.66
C TYR A 64 4.25 8.84 -9.29
N ALA A 65 5.46 8.50 -8.81
CA ALA A 65 5.65 7.91 -7.49
C ALA A 65 5.06 8.78 -6.38
N ARG A 66 5.27 10.10 -6.42
CA ARG A 66 4.67 11.06 -5.49
C ARG A 66 3.14 11.05 -5.54
N HIS A 67 2.53 11.00 -6.71
CA HIS A 67 1.08 10.88 -6.83
C HIS A 67 0.54 9.59 -6.21
N VAL A 68 1.28 8.49 -6.35
CA VAL A 68 0.94 7.22 -5.72
C VAL A 68 1.07 7.30 -4.20
N GLU A 69 2.08 7.99 -3.67
CA GLU A 69 2.22 8.28 -2.23
C GLU A 69 1.05 9.10 -1.69
N ASP A 70 0.69 10.20 -2.36
CA ASP A 70 -0.42 11.07 -1.97
C ASP A 70 -1.76 10.31 -1.98
N ALA A 71 -1.96 9.43 -2.97
CA ALA A 71 -3.14 8.58 -3.05
C ALA A 71 -3.21 7.55 -1.92
N LEU A 72 -2.06 7.03 -1.46
CA LEU A 72 -2.02 6.15 -0.28
C LEU A 72 -2.43 6.92 0.98
N LEU A 73 -1.93 8.14 1.15
CA LEU A 73 -2.28 8.99 2.28
C LEU A 73 -3.80 9.25 2.33
N LEU A 74 -4.40 9.59 1.19
CA LEU A 74 -5.85 9.75 1.06
C LEU A 74 -6.60 8.47 1.45
N ALA A 75 -6.18 7.32 0.93
CA ALA A 75 -6.80 6.03 1.24
C ALA A 75 -6.71 5.68 2.74
N MET A 76 -5.60 6.02 3.39
CA MET A 76 -5.42 5.86 4.84
C MET A 76 -6.40 6.72 5.63
N ASP A 77 -6.57 7.98 5.24
CA ASP A 77 -7.48 8.91 5.90
C ASP A 77 -8.95 8.51 5.74
N GLU A 78 -9.35 8.14 4.53
CA GLU A 78 -10.70 7.62 4.25
C GLU A 78 -10.98 6.33 5.03
N ALA A 79 -10.03 5.39 5.05
CA ALA A 79 -10.19 4.13 5.78
C ALA A 79 -10.31 4.35 7.29
N ARG A 80 -9.60 5.31 7.88
CA ARG A 80 -9.71 5.64 9.32
C ARG A 80 -11.10 6.15 9.69
N GLN A 81 -11.74 6.88 8.78
CA GLN A 81 -13.08 7.43 8.96
C GLN A 81 -14.18 6.37 8.83
N SER A 82 -13.89 5.21 8.25
CA SER A 82 -14.88 4.14 8.01
C SER A 82 -15.47 3.49 9.27
N GLY A 83 -14.78 3.60 10.42
CA GLY A 83 -15.24 2.99 11.68
C GLY A 83 -15.13 1.46 11.75
N VAL A 84 -14.67 0.79 10.70
CA VAL A 84 -14.47 -0.67 10.64
C VAL A 84 -13.02 -1.04 10.38
N ALA A 85 -12.64 -2.30 10.60
CA ALA A 85 -11.29 -2.76 10.25
C ALA A 85 -11.15 -2.89 8.72
N VAL A 86 -10.12 -2.26 8.14
CA VAL A 86 -9.89 -2.15 6.70
C VAL A 86 -8.46 -2.55 6.34
N VAL A 87 -8.28 -3.20 5.19
CA VAL A 87 -6.98 -3.43 4.57
C VAL A 87 -6.88 -2.61 3.29
N ILE A 88 -5.86 -1.77 3.20
CA ILE A 88 -5.46 -1.04 1.99
C ILE A 88 -4.44 -1.90 1.24
N SER A 89 -4.63 -2.09 -0.06
CA SER A 89 -3.72 -2.83 -0.95
C SER A 89 -3.52 -2.05 -2.24
N TYR A 90 -2.35 -2.17 -2.86
CA TYR A 90 -2.16 -1.68 -4.21
C TYR A 90 -2.67 -2.71 -5.22
N GLU A 91 -3.40 -2.27 -6.25
CA GLU A 91 -3.87 -3.08 -7.38
C GLU A 91 -3.00 -2.74 -8.60
N PRO A 92 -1.94 -3.50 -8.92
CA PRO A 92 -1.03 -3.17 -10.01
C PRO A 92 -1.75 -3.05 -11.36
N GLU A 93 -2.66 -3.97 -11.65
CA GLU A 93 -3.46 -4.01 -12.89
C GLU A 93 -4.33 -2.77 -13.12
N ARG A 94 -4.60 -2.01 -12.06
CA ARG A 94 -5.45 -0.81 -12.07
C ARG A 94 -4.71 0.43 -11.61
N GLU A 95 -3.42 0.29 -11.33
CA GLU A 95 -2.52 1.33 -10.86
C GLU A 95 -3.09 2.19 -9.72
N ARG A 96 -3.77 1.57 -8.75
CA ARG A 96 -4.47 2.31 -7.68
C ARG A 96 -4.45 1.62 -6.33
N TRP A 97 -4.64 2.40 -5.28
CA TRP A 97 -4.94 1.87 -3.96
C TRP A 97 -6.40 1.46 -3.87
N SER A 98 -6.66 0.32 -3.24
CA SER A 98 -7.99 -0.11 -2.87
C SER A 98 -8.06 -0.39 -1.37
N ALA A 99 -9.21 -0.12 -0.79
CA ALA A 99 -9.50 -0.33 0.62
C ALA A 99 -10.67 -1.32 0.75
N ALA A 100 -10.45 -2.42 1.44
CA ALA A 100 -11.46 -3.45 1.65
C ALA A 100 -11.67 -3.72 3.15
N PRO A 101 -12.92 -3.74 3.64
CA PRO A 101 -13.21 -4.18 5.00
C PRO A 101 -12.72 -5.60 5.23
N VAL A 102 -12.13 -5.87 6.40
CA VAL A 102 -11.63 -7.19 6.77
C VAL A 102 -12.73 -8.26 6.68
N THR A 103 -13.98 -7.90 6.97
CA THR A 103 -15.15 -8.79 6.85
C THR A 103 -15.39 -9.29 5.42
N VAL A 104 -15.09 -8.46 4.42
CA VAL A 104 -15.16 -8.85 3.00
C VAL A 104 -14.02 -9.80 2.66
N LEU A 105 -12.82 -9.53 3.18
CA LEU A 105 -11.62 -10.31 2.89
C LEU A 105 -11.57 -11.68 3.57
N THR A 106 -12.15 -11.82 4.75
CA THR A 106 -12.24 -13.11 5.46
C THR A 106 -13.41 -13.95 5.00
N GLY A 107 -14.28 -13.40 4.16
CA GLY A 107 -15.39 -14.08 3.49
C GLY A 107 -16.45 -14.70 4.40
N ARG A 108 -16.36 -14.59 5.75
CA ARG A 108 -16.92 -15.59 6.68
C ARG A 108 -16.73 -17.00 6.10
N LEU A 109 -15.60 -17.64 6.35
CA LEU A 109 -15.46 -19.10 6.16
C LEU A 109 -16.76 -19.76 6.67
N PRO A 110 -17.47 -20.57 5.85
CA PRO A 110 -18.69 -21.20 6.33
C PRO A 110 -18.34 -21.93 7.61
N GLU A 111 -19.10 -21.69 8.67
CA GLU A 111 -19.08 -22.57 9.84
C GLU A 111 -19.23 -23.97 9.26
N ALA A 112 -18.21 -24.81 9.42
CA ALA A 112 -18.34 -26.22 9.12
C ALA A 112 -19.49 -26.70 10.00
N VAL A 113 -20.65 -26.87 9.38
CA VAL A 113 -21.83 -27.45 10.02
C VAL A 113 -21.44 -28.88 10.34
N GLY A 114 -21.14 -29.13 11.60
CA GLY A 114 -21.00 -30.45 12.20
C GLY A 114 -22.13 -30.65 13.20
#